data_AF-A0A2P2LSX4-F1
#
_entry.id   AF-A0A2P2LSX4-F1
#
_cell.length_a   1.000
_cell.length_b   1.000
_cell.length_c   1.000
_cell.angle_alpha   90.00
_cell.angle_beta   90.00
_cell.angle_gamma   90.00
#
_symmetry.space_group_name_H-M   'P 1'
#
loop_
_entity.id
_entity.type
_entity.pdbx_description
1 polymer ?
#
loop_
_entity_poly.entity_id
_entity_poly.type
_entity_poly.pdbx_seq_one_letter_code
_entity_poly.pdbx_strand_id
1 'polypeptide(L)'
;MTTAGVLLKKLAHEHNIVLLVTNHMVGGEGSNLKPALGETWKSIPHVRLRLSRNNGSNVCNLSVLKHPAIASSLAATFTID
;
A
#
# COMPACT_ATOMS: atom_id res chain seq x y z
N MET A 1 -16.28 -5.58 -3.16
CA MET A 1 -14.81 -5.84 -3.08
C MET A 1 -14.24 -5.85 -1.66
N THR A 2 -14.82 -5.13 -0.69
CA THR A 2 -14.35 -5.14 0.72
C THR A 2 -14.43 -6.52 1.39
N THR A 3 -15.43 -7.34 1.04
CA THR A 3 -15.60 -8.71 1.55
C THR A 3 -14.35 -9.56 1.37
N ALA A 4 -13.70 -9.49 0.20
CA ALA A 4 -12.46 -10.23 -0.04
C ALA A 4 -11.35 -9.80 0.93
N GLY A 5 -11.19 -8.50 1.16
CA GLY A 5 -10.22 -7.96 2.12
C GLY A 5 -10.48 -8.40 3.56
N VAL A 6 -11.75 -8.50 3.98
CA VAL A 6 -12.14 -9.00 5.30
C VAL A 6 -11.85 -10.49 5.44
N LEU A 7 -12.15 -11.29 4.41
CA LEU A 7 -11.85 -12.73 4.40
C LEU A 7 -10.35 -12.99 4.43
N LEU A 8 -9.56 -12.22 3.67
CA LEU A 8 -8.10 -12.29 3.70
C LEU A 8 -7.54 -11.99 5.09
N LYS A 9 -8.06 -10.98 5.80
CA LYS A 9 -7.67 -10.73 7.20
C LYS A 9 -7.95 -11.92 8.10
N LYS A 10 -9.14 -12.51 7.97
CA LYS A 10 -9.55 -13.66 8.78
C LYS A 10 -8.60 -14.84 8.53
N LEU A 11 -8.30 -15.14 7.26
CA LEU A 11 -7.34 -16.16 6.86
C LEU A 11 -5.94 -15.92 7.46
N ALA A 12 -5.44 -14.68 7.37
CA ALA A 12 -4.14 -14.32 7.92
C ALA A 12 -4.04 -14.58 9.43
N HIS A 13 -5.09 -14.23 10.16
CA HIS A 13 -5.18 -14.45 11.60
C HIS A 13 -5.31 -15.94 11.95
N GLU A 14 -6.19 -16.67 11.28
CA GLU A 14 -6.48 -18.08 11.57
C GLU A 14 -5.29 -18.99 11.28
N HIS A 15 -4.50 -18.69 10.24
CA HIS A 15 -3.38 -19.52 9.82
C HIS A 15 -2.01 -18.94 10.20
N ASN A 16 -1.96 -17.80 10.90
CA ASN A 16 -0.72 -17.11 11.25
C ASN A 16 0.19 -16.86 10.04
N ILE A 17 -0.40 -16.35 8.95
CA ILE A 17 0.33 -16.06 7.70
C ILE A 17 0.35 -14.56 7.41
N VAL A 18 1.39 -14.12 6.70
CA VAL A 18 1.52 -12.75 6.21
C VAL A 18 0.86 -12.62 4.84
N LEU A 19 0.09 -11.57 4.64
CA LEU A 19 -0.50 -11.22 3.35
C LEU A 19 0.09 -9.93 2.82
N LEU A 20 0.64 -9.99 1.61
CA LEU A 20 1.07 -8.83 0.84
C LEU A 20 0.06 -8.60 -0.29
N VAL A 21 -0.47 -7.37 -0.36
CA VAL A 21 -1.40 -6.97 -1.42
C VAL A 21 -0.79 -5.82 -2.20
N THR A 22 -0.68 -6.00 -3.51
CA THR A 22 -0.28 -4.93 -4.43
C THR A 22 -1.53 -4.25 -4.98
N ASN A 23 -1.40 -2.96 -5.27
CA ASN A 23 -2.49 -2.18 -5.84
C ASN A 23 -1.91 -1.16 -6.83
N HIS A 24 -2.63 -0.93 -7.92
CA HIS A 24 -2.27 0.07 -8.90
C HIS A 24 -2.83 1.45 -8.51
N MET A 25 -2.24 2.48 -9.10
CA MET A 25 -2.70 3.87 -8.97
C MET A 25 -3.56 4.23 -10.18
N VAL A 26 -4.61 5.01 -9.96
CA VAL A 26 -5.52 5.52 -11.01
C VAL A 26 -5.65 7.04 -10.89
N GLY A 27 -6.12 7.68 -11.97
CA GLY A 27 -6.45 9.10 -11.95
C GLY A 27 -7.56 9.41 -10.94
N GLY A 28 -7.30 10.40 -10.09
CA GLY A 28 -8.25 11.02 -9.17
C GLY A 28 -8.64 12.42 -9.63
N GLU A 29 -9.41 13.12 -8.79
CA GLU A 29 -9.80 14.51 -9.05
C GLU A 29 -8.58 15.45 -9.03
N GLY A 30 -8.62 16.47 -9.88
CA GLY A 30 -7.62 17.54 -9.88
C GLY A 30 -6.18 17.06 -10.13
N SER A 31 -5.98 16.11 -11.05
CA SER A 31 -4.67 15.52 -11.41
C SER A 31 -3.97 14.69 -10.33
N ASN A 32 -4.63 14.44 -9.19
CA ASN A 32 -4.06 13.59 -8.14
C ASN A 32 -4.15 12.10 -8.49
N LEU A 33 -3.11 11.32 -8.14
CA LEU A 33 -3.17 9.86 -8.23
C LEU A 33 -3.80 9.29 -6.96
N LYS A 34 -4.70 8.31 -7.10
CA LYS A 34 -5.34 7.60 -5.98
C LYS A 34 -5.22 6.08 -6.14
N PRO A 35 -5.24 5.31 -5.03
CA PRO A 35 -5.25 3.85 -5.10
C PRO A 35 -6.55 3.31 -5.73
N ALA A 36 -6.45 2.31 -6.60
CA ALA A 36 -7.59 1.82 -7.39
C ALA A 36 -8.68 1.09 -6.57
N LEU A 37 -8.28 0.39 -5.51
CA LEU A 37 -9.21 -0.32 -4.61
C LEU A 37 -10.17 0.60 -3.83
N GLY A 38 -9.97 1.93 -3.91
CA GLY A 38 -10.89 2.93 -3.36
C GLY A 38 -10.77 3.14 -1.85
N GLU A 39 -11.51 4.13 -1.35
CA GLU A 39 -11.45 4.54 0.07
C GLU A 39 -11.95 3.44 1.02
N THR A 40 -12.88 2.59 0.59
CA THR A 40 -13.40 1.49 1.41
C THR A 40 -12.35 0.44 1.74
N TRP A 41 -11.29 0.34 0.94
CA TRP A 41 -10.15 -0.56 1.20
C TRP A 41 -9.08 0.04 2.11
N LYS A 42 -9.12 1.34 2.39
CA LYS A 42 -8.10 2.07 3.17
C LYS A 42 -7.94 1.56 4.60
N SER A 43 -9.03 1.07 5.19
CA SER A 43 -9.07 0.52 6.55
C SER A 43 -8.70 -0.97 6.60
N ILE A 44 -8.68 -1.67 5.45
CA ILE A 44 -8.39 -3.09 5.39
C ILE A 44 -6.91 -3.34 5.73
N PRO A 45 -5.87 -2.92 4.98
CA PRO A 45 -4.51 -3.21 5.40
C PRO A 45 -4.14 -2.59 6.76
N HIS A 46 -3.42 -3.35 7.58
CA HIS A 46 -2.81 -2.82 8.82
C HIS A 46 -1.73 -1.80 8.48
N VAL A 47 -0.89 -2.13 7.50
CA VAL A 47 0.19 -1.31 6.97
C VAL A 47 -0.10 -0.94 5.52
N ARG A 48 0.16 0.31 5.15
CA ARG A 48 0.08 0.78 3.76
C ARG A 48 1.36 1.50 3.40
N LEU A 49 1.96 1.07 2.30
CA LEU A 49 3.18 1.63 1.74
C LEU A 49 2.89 2.21 0.36
N ARG A 50 3.55 3.31 0.03
CA ARG A 50 3.54 3.88 -1.32
C ARG A 50 4.91 3.66 -1.94
N LEU A 51 4.90 3.09 -3.14
CA LEU A 51 6.07 2.96 -3.99
C LEU A 51 6.01 4.05 -5.06
N SER A 52 7.13 4.71 -5.31
CA SER A 52 7.32 5.58 -6.47
C SER A 52 8.71 5.41 -7.06
N ARG A 53 8.84 5.71 -8.35
CA ARG A 53 10.12 5.67 -9.07
C ARG A 53 10.27 6.98 -9.82
N ASN A 54 11.46 7.57 -9.75
CA ASN A 54 11.75 8.74 -10.56
C ASN A 54 12.04 8.29 -11.99
N ASN A 55 11.44 8.95 -12.98
CA ASN A 55 11.62 8.61 -14.39
C ASN A 55 13.12 8.67 -14.76
N GLY A 56 13.63 7.61 -15.38
CA GLY A 56 15.03 7.52 -15.81
C GLY A 56 16.03 7.10 -14.72
N SER A 57 15.58 6.81 -13.49
CA SER A 57 16.44 6.30 -12.41
C SER A 57 16.08 4.86 -12.03
N ASN A 58 17.07 4.07 -11.61
CA ASN A 58 16.84 2.77 -10.96
C ASN A 58 16.54 2.92 -9.46
N VAL A 59 16.56 4.14 -8.93
CA VAL A 59 16.22 4.44 -7.54
C VAL A 59 14.69 4.55 -7.39
N CYS A 60 14.17 3.71 -6.51
CA CYS A 60 12.79 3.73 -6.06
C CYS A 60 12.70 4.34 -4.64
N ASN A 61 11.57 4.98 -4.37
CA ASN A 61 11.20 5.51 -3.06
C ASN A 61 10.06 4.68 -2.49
N LEU A 62 10.15 4.44 -1.18
CA LEU A 62 9.11 3.83 -0.36
C LEU A 62 8.70 4.84 0.72
N SER A 63 7.42 5.08 0.90
CA SER A 63 6.92 5.86 2.04
C SER A 63 5.77 5.18 2.77
N VAL A 64 5.73 5.35 4.09
CA VAL A 64 4.70 4.75 4.95
C VAL A 64 3.45 5.63 4.94
N LEU A 65 2.34 5.15 4.40
CA LEU A 65 1.05 5.86 4.43
C LEU A 65 0.22 5.58 5.70
N LYS A 66 0.43 4.40 6.29
CA LYS A 66 -0.21 3.97 7.54
C LYS A 66 0.63 2.85 8.15
N HIS A 67 0.94 2.96 9.43
CA HIS A 67 1.50 1.87 10.21
C HIS A 67 1.00 2.01 11.66
N PRO A 68 0.64 0.93 12.37
CA PRO A 68 0.12 1.03 13.74
C PRO A 68 1.16 1.50 14.76
N ALA A 69 2.46 1.31 14.48
CA ALA A 69 3.55 1.61 15.41
C ALA A 69 4.63 2.59 14.87
N ILE A 70 4.51 3.06 13.62
CA ILE A 70 5.52 3.90 12.97
C ILE A 70 4.83 5.13 12.40
N ALA A 71 5.50 6.29 12.45
CA ALA A 71 4.98 7.54 11.90
C ALA A 71 4.79 7.45 10.37
N SER A 72 3.65 7.94 9.87
CA SER A 72 3.26 7.95 8.45
C SER A 72 4.05 8.92 7.56
N SER A 73 5.26 9.31 7.98
CA SER A 73 6.18 10.18 7.24
C SER A 73 7.53 9.53 6.98
N LEU A 74 7.76 8.32 7.50
CA LEU A 74 9.00 7.59 7.25
C LEU A 74 9.10 7.20 5.77
N ALA A 75 10.27 7.47 5.17
CA ALA A 75 10.57 7.13 3.80
C ALA A 75 11.97 6.48 3.69
N ALA A 76 12.13 5.60 2.71
CA ALA A 76 13.38 4.93 2.38
C ALA A 76 13.58 4.90 0.86
N THR A 77 14.84 4.82 0.43
CA THR A 77 15.21 4.64 -0.98
C THR A 77 15.84 3.28 -1.19
N PHE A 78 15.63 2.69 -2.36
CA PHE A 78 16.21 1.40 -2.73
C PHE A 78 16.44 1.33 -4.25
N THR A 79 17.34 0.44 -4.68
CA THR A 79 17.57 0.12 -6.10
C THR A 79 16.98 -1.24 -6.44
N ILE A 80 16.63 -1.43 -7.71
CA ILE A 80 16.26 -2.74 -8.26
C ILE A 80 17.38 -3.13 -9.20
N ASP A 81 18.05 -4.24 -8.89
CA ASP A 81 19.17 -4.81 -9.65
C ASP A 81 18.68 -5.82 -10.71
#